data_AF-A0A9P8EAX6-F1
#
_entry.id   AF-A0A9P8EAX6-F1
#
_cell.length_a   1.000
_cell.length_b   1.000
_cell.length_c   1.000
_cell.angle_alpha   90.00
_cell.angle_beta   90.00
_cell.angle_gamma   90.00
#
_symmetry.space_group_name_H-M   'P 1'
#
loop_
_entity.id
_entity.type
_entity.pdbx_description
1 polymer ?
#
loop_
_entity_poly.entity_id
_entity_poly.type
_entity_poly.pdbx_seq_one_letter_code
_entity_poly.pdbx_strand_id
1 'polypeptide(L)'
;MPTLLALPAEILCQIAEHVDGQDLIKMRLVCNSLYYVANKPFGILYLTHRRHALTKKSIESLLEIVTHHSLGLYVKSITMIARYPLLLDETPHDHATNNLRQEFVRSQEFVQLMKCVFDNIRKHQNSVHIRIGYNHERPFFCWSQVTDNRPTLFKPSYNKALGRTLVAAVQANCQVRSLELSMHHYKFDILHDALEQLLDPSRPPLRLTIHCIRKRIRKRIRELTYPYTIIYDQADKSLKLIGCDTYELAKAKEGSTIKLTLSFLLSQTTGLIFENCHLCSISTFLALGETLKETLTSVHIQQFLPCRSALRVAREHWSGVIRSLSELDGLKRFVIEDLYLPAWWHLLHLPFSTDKHEISGEDVADQLKAFAALVAVDPTDYQG
;
A
#
# COMPACT_ATOMS: atom_id res chain seq x y z
N MET A 1 -32.30 46.14 -5.84
CA MET A 1 -31.57 45.12 -6.62
C MET A 1 -31.32 43.92 -5.71
N PRO A 2 -31.63 42.69 -6.14
CA PRO A 2 -31.23 41.50 -5.39
C PRO A 2 -29.70 41.41 -5.42
N THR A 3 -29.09 41.31 -4.25
CA THR A 3 -27.64 41.12 -4.10
C THR A 3 -27.34 39.63 -3.96
N LEU A 4 -26.18 39.19 -4.43
CA LEU A 4 -25.74 37.78 -4.28
C LEU A 4 -25.86 37.30 -2.82
N LEU A 5 -25.53 38.15 -1.86
CA LEU A 5 -25.61 37.85 -0.43
C LEU A 5 -27.04 37.74 0.13
N ALA A 6 -28.06 38.13 -0.64
CA ALA A 6 -29.46 37.96 -0.27
C ALA A 6 -30.00 36.56 -0.64
N LEU A 7 -29.20 35.72 -1.32
CA LEU A 7 -29.57 34.34 -1.59
C LEU A 7 -29.53 33.49 -0.32
N PRO A 8 -30.39 32.45 -0.21
CA PRO A 8 -30.30 31.46 0.86
C PRO A 8 -28.91 30.79 0.92
N ALA A 9 -28.50 30.40 2.13
CA ALA A 9 -27.19 29.81 2.37
C ALA A 9 -26.96 28.52 1.56
N GLU A 10 -28.02 27.75 1.31
CA GLU A 10 -28.01 26.54 0.51
C GLU A 10 -27.59 26.83 -0.94
N ILE A 11 -28.12 27.91 -1.52
CA ILE A 11 -27.79 28.34 -2.88
C ILE A 11 -26.35 28.88 -2.93
N LEU A 12 -25.94 29.63 -1.91
CA LEU A 12 -24.55 30.11 -1.80
C LEU A 12 -23.54 28.95 -1.65
N CYS A 13 -23.91 27.89 -0.91
CA CYS A 13 -23.11 26.66 -0.81
C CYS A 13 -23.02 25.96 -2.17
N GLN A 14 -24.13 25.81 -2.90
CA GLN A 14 -24.12 25.21 -4.23
C GLN A 14 -23.26 26.02 -5.22
N ILE A 15 -23.34 27.35 -5.17
CA ILE A 15 -22.47 28.22 -5.97
C ILE A 15 -21.01 27.93 -5.61
N ALA A 16 -20.65 27.94 -4.31
CA ALA A 16 -19.29 27.68 -3.85
C ALA A 16 -18.76 26.30 -4.29
N GLU A 17 -19.62 25.27 -4.35
CA GLU A 17 -19.23 23.93 -4.83
C GLU A 17 -18.85 23.89 -6.32
N HIS A 18 -19.28 24.89 -7.12
CA HIS A 18 -18.96 25.02 -8.55
C HIS A 18 -17.89 26.08 -8.85
N VAL A 19 -17.33 26.74 -7.84
CA VAL A 19 -16.27 27.74 -8.02
C VAL A 19 -14.92 27.04 -8.21
N ASP A 20 -14.15 27.48 -9.20
CA ASP A 20 -12.78 27.00 -9.43
C ASP A 20 -11.86 27.27 -8.23
N GLY A 21 -10.83 26.44 -8.05
CA GLY A 21 -9.98 26.50 -6.86
C GLY A 21 -9.36 27.88 -6.56
N GLN A 22 -8.83 28.57 -7.57
CA GLN A 22 -8.24 29.89 -7.37
C GLN A 22 -9.28 30.93 -6.94
N ASP A 23 -10.50 30.80 -7.42
CA ASP A 23 -11.59 31.71 -7.09
C ASP A 23 -12.24 31.35 -5.74
N LEU A 24 -12.16 30.09 -5.29
CA LEU A 24 -12.51 29.71 -3.92
C LEU A 24 -11.64 30.45 -2.88
N ILE A 25 -10.34 30.64 -3.16
CA ILE A 25 -9.47 31.44 -2.29
C ILE A 25 -9.97 32.88 -2.22
N LYS A 26 -10.25 33.48 -3.37
CA LYS A 26 -10.73 34.87 -3.46
C LYS A 26 -12.09 35.02 -2.78
N MET A 27 -13.01 34.10 -3.01
CA MET A 27 -14.36 34.07 -2.42
C MET A 27 -14.28 34.09 -0.89
N ARG A 28 -13.33 33.36 -0.29
CA ARG A 28 -13.11 33.37 1.16
C ARG A 28 -12.61 34.69 1.72
N LEU A 29 -12.06 35.57 0.89
CA LEU A 29 -11.53 36.87 1.30
C LEU A 29 -12.54 38.02 1.12
N VAL A 30 -13.70 37.76 0.49
CA VAL A 30 -14.69 38.82 0.20
C VAL A 30 -15.44 39.26 1.46
N CYS A 31 -16.07 38.33 2.17
CA CYS A 31 -16.82 38.61 3.40
C CYS A 31 -17.06 37.33 4.22
N ASN A 32 -17.55 37.47 5.45
CA ASN A 32 -17.80 36.33 6.35
C ASN A 32 -18.79 35.30 5.75
N SER A 33 -19.87 35.75 5.10
CA SER A 33 -20.85 34.83 4.51
C SER A 33 -20.21 33.95 3.43
N LEU A 34 -19.47 34.56 2.51
CA LEU A 34 -18.76 33.85 1.44
C LEU A 34 -17.60 33.01 1.99
N TYR A 35 -16.93 33.46 3.06
CA TYR A 35 -15.96 32.65 3.80
C TYR A 35 -16.55 31.35 4.30
N TYR A 36 -17.71 31.38 4.96
CA TYR A 36 -18.31 30.18 5.55
C TYR A 36 -18.76 29.17 4.48
N VAL A 37 -19.45 29.64 3.43
CA VAL A 37 -19.94 28.74 2.36
C VAL A 37 -18.80 28.16 1.53
N ALA A 38 -17.72 28.91 1.30
CA ALA A 38 -16.55 28.43 0.58
C ALA A 38 -15.62 27.55 1.43
N ASN A 39 -15.79 27.51 2.75
CA ASN A 39 -14.86 26.83 3.65
C ASN A 39 -14.82 25.31 3.42
N LYS A 40 -15.98 24.70 3.17
CA LYS A 40 -16.10 23.27 2.86
C LYS A 40 -15.46 22.90 1.52
N PRO A 41 -15.84 23.48 0.37
CA PRO A 41 -15.21 23.15 -0.91
C PRO A 41 -13.71 23.49 -0.90
N PHE A 42 -13.30 24.59 -0.25
CA PHE A 42 -11.88 24.90 -0.06
C PHE A 42 -11.16 23.79 0.74
N GLY A 43 -11.72 23.39 1.88
CA GLY A 43 -11.11 22.37 2.73
C GLY A 43 -10.96 21.04 1.99
N ILE A 44 -12.00 20.63 1.27
CA ILE A 44 -11.98 19.42 0.44
C ILE A 44 -10.89 19.51 -0.64
N LEU A 45 -10.85 20.61 -1.40
CA LEU A 45 -9.93 20.76 -2.51
C LEU A 45 -8.46 20.86 -2.08
N TYR A 46 -8.16 21.63 -1.02
CA TYR A 46 -6.79 22.00 -0.67
C TYR A 46 -6.21 21.26 0.54
N LEU A 47 -7.05 20.74 1.44
CA LEU A 47 -6.60 20.19 2.72
C LEU A 47 -6.78 18.68 2.85
N THR A 48 -7.58 18.04 1.99
CA THR A 48 -7.85 16.59 2.05
C THR A 48 -6.59 15.74 1.97
N HIS A 49 -5.70 16.07 1.04
CA HIS A 49 -4.46 15.36 0.80
C HIS A 49 -3.27 16.27 1.08
N ARG A 50 -2.66 16.10 2.24
CA ARG A 50 -1.52 16.90 2.69
C ARG A 50 -0.22 16.20 2.38
N ARG A 51 0.62 16.82 1.54
CA ARG A 51 1.95 16.30 1.20
C ARG A 51 3.02 17.19 1.84
N HIS A 52 3.83 16.61 2.73
CA HIS A 52 4.78 17.33 3.56
C HIS A 52 6.20 16.78 3.42
N ALA A 53 7.17 17.68 3.32
CA ALA A 53 8.58 17.35 3.47
C ALA A 53 8.90 17.05 4.93
N LEU A 54 9.95 16.25 5.17
CA LEU A 54 10.44 15.92 6.51
C LEU A 54 11.33 17.03 7.09
N THR A 55 10.75 18.22 7.26
CA THR A 55 11.41 19.36 7.91
C THR A 55 10.54 19.86 9.05
N LYS A 56 11.16 20.43 10.10
CA LYS A 56 10.44 20.97 11.27
C LYS A 56 9.32 21.92 10.85
N LYS A 57 9.65 22.94 10.04
CA LYS A 57 8.69 23.91 9.51
C LYS A 57 7.53 23.28 8.74
N SER A 58 7.80 22.25 7.93
CA SER A 58 6.75 21.55 7.18
C SER A 58 5.78 20.81 8.10
N ILE A 59 6.29 20.19 9.17
CA ILE A 59 5.46 19.49 10.16
C ILE A 59 4.72 20.49 11.07
N GLU A 60 5.33 21.62 11.43
CA GLU A 60 4.67 22.71 12.16
C GLU A 60 3.49 23.29 11.38
N SER A 61 3.65 23.53 10.07
CA SER A 61 2.51 23.96 9.23
C SER A 61 1.43 22.90 9.10
N LEU A 62 1.77 21.60 9.11
CA LEU A 62 0.77 20.54 9.19
C LEU A 62 0.00 20.63 10.52
N LEU A 63 0.71 20.85 11.63
CA LEU A 63 0.13 21.03 12.96
C LEU A 63 -0.83 22.23 13.00
N GLU A 64 -0.45 23.37 12.43
CA GLU A 64 -1.32 24.55 12.32
C GLU A 64 -2.64 24.22 11.60
N ILE A 65 -2.56 23.51 10.46
CA ILE A 65 -3.75 23.12 9.69
C ILE A 65 -4.66 22.20 10.51
N VAL A 66 -4.12 21.16 11.13
CA VAL A 66 -4.94 20.19 11.89
C VAL A 66 -5.45 20.77 13.21
N THR A 67 -4.81 21.80 13.76
CA THR A 67 -5.27 22.50 14.97
C THR A 67 -6.44 23.45 14.67
N HIS A 68 -6.57 23.91 13.42
CA HIS A 68 -7.64 24.83 13.04
C HIS A 68 -9.02 24.19 13.20
N HIS A 69 -9.91 24.85 13.95
CA HIS A 69 -11.22 24.29 14.34
C HIS A 69 -12.09 23.87 13.15
N SER A 70 -12.17 24.68 12.08
CA SER A 70 -13.00 24.36 10.91
C SER A 70 -12.26 23.69 9.75
N LEU A 71 -10.93 23.84 9.66
CA LEU A 71 -10.14 23.35 8.52
C LEU A 71 -9.48 22.00 8.79
N GLY A 72 -9.13 21.72 10.05
CA GLY A 72 -8.50 20.45 10.44
C GLY A 72 -9.38 19.24 10.17
N LEU A 73 -10.70 19.42 10.21
CA LEU A 73 -11.72 18.43 9.87
C LEU A 73 -11.55 17.83 8.46
N TYR A 74 -10.97 18.59 7.53
CA TYR A 74 -10.79 18.16 6.15
C TYR A 74 -9.52 17.37 5.92
N VAL A 75 -8.57 17.32 6.86
CA VAL A 75 -7.34 16.54 6.66
C VAL A 75 -7.65 15.06 6.80
N LYS A 76 -7.72 14.36 5.65
CA LYS A 76 -7.99 12.91 5.60
C LYS A 76 -6.75 12.10 5.26
N SER A 77 -5.74 12.69 4.63
CA SER A 77 -4.56 11.98 4.13
C SER A 77 -3.29 12.78 4.39
N ILE A 78 -2.28 12.14 4.96
CA ILE A 78 -0.95 12.70 5.13
C ILE A 78 0.06 11.87 4.33
N THR A 79 0.80 12.52 3.44
CA THR A 79 1.92 11.94 2.72
C THR A 79 3.22 12.58 3.19
N MET A 80 4.11 11.77 3.76
CA MET A 80 5.47 12.18 4.13
C MET A 80 6.45 11.78 3.04
N ILE A 81 7.24 12.75 2.57
CA ILE A 81 8.25 12.52 1.55
C ILE A 81 9.56 12.18 2.24
N ALA A 82 9.93 10.91 2.17
CA ALA A 82 11.11 10.41 2.86
C ALA A 82 12.38 10.50 2.02
N ARG A 83 12.64 11.71 1.51
CA ARG A 83 13.85 12.06 0.75
C ARG A 83 14.43 13.37 1.23
N TYR A 84 15.77 13.41 1.26
CA TYR A 84 16.52 14.65 1.39
C TYR A 84 17.30 14.91 0.10
N PRO A 85 17.40 16.19 -0.33
CA PRO A 85 18.24 16.60 -1.43
C PRO A 85 19.70 16.29 -1.07
N LEU A 86 20.46 15.74 -1.99
CA LEU A 86 21.91 15.68 -1.98
C LEU A 86 22.35 16.50 -3.19
N LEU A 87 22.94 17.65 -2.97
CA LEU A 87 23.33 18.51 -4.07
C LEU A 87 24.55 17.88 -4.76
N LEU A 88 24.66 17.97 -6.09
CA LEU A 88 25.81 17.35 -6.77
C LEU A 88 27.13 18.07 -6.43
N ASP A 89 27.04 19.36 -6.09
CA ASP A 89 28.14 20.20 -5.61
C ASP A 89 27.89 20.60 -4.15
N GLU A 90 27.86 19.63 -3.21
CA GLU A 90 27.57 19.93 -1.79
C GLU A 90 28.63 20.84 -1.18
N THR A 91 28.20 22.01 -0.70
CA THR A 91 29.04 22.83 0.17
C THR A 91 29.02 22.28 1.61
N PRO A 92 30.01 22.62 2.47
CA PRO A 92 29.95 22.27 3.89
C PRO A 92 28.65 22.71 4.58
N HIS A 93 28.05 23.83 4.12
CA HIS A 93 26.77 24.33 4.59
C HIS A 93 25.58 23.42 4.18
N ASP A 94 25.58 22.93 2.94
CA ASP A 94 24.56 22.00 2.43
C ASP A 94 24.60 20.67 3.22
N HIS A 95 25.80 20.14 3.51
CA HIS A 95 25.98 18.97 4.36
C HIS A 95 25.43 19.17 5.78
N ALA A 96 25.75 20.31 6.42
CA ALA A 96 25.25 20.63 7.75
C ALA A 96 23.71 20.69 7.77
N THR A 97 23.10 21.33 6.76
CA THR A 97 21.65 21.43 6.63
C THR A 97 20.98 20.05 6.48
N ASN A 98 21.56 19.17 5.66
CA ASN A 98 21.08 17.81 5.49
C ASN A 98 21.26 16.93 6.73
N ASN A 99 22.31 17.17 7.53
CA ASN A 99 22.49 16.51 8.81
C ASN A 99 21.42 16.94 9.82
N LEU A 100 21.16 18.25 9.95
CA LEU A 100 20.10 18.77 10.82
C LEU A 100 18.72 18.20 10.49
N ARG A 101 18.38 18.05 9.20
CA ARG A 101 17.11 17.41 8.79
C ARG A 101 17.03 15.94 9.20
N GLN A 102 18.13 15.22 9.05
CA GLN A 102 18.21 13.82 9.47
C GLN A 102 18.16 13.66 10.99
N GLU A 103 18.77 14.58 11.73
CA GLU A 103 18.72 14.64 13.19
C GLU A 103 17.32 14.94 13.68
N PHE A 104 16.63 15.90 13.06
CA PHE A 104 15.23 16.19 13.37
C PHE A 104 14.34 14.95 13.25
N VAL A 105 14.37 14.22 12.13
CA VAL A 105 13.55 13.00 11.99
C VAL A 105 13.94 11.90 12.98
N ARG A 106 15.18 11.90 13.48
CA ARG A 106 15.63 10.96 14.51
C ARG A 106 15.30 11.41 15.92
N SER A 107 14.94 12.66 16.13
CA SER A 107 14.74 13.26 17.44
C SER A 107 13.40 12.86 18.06
N GLN A 108 13.33 13.00 19.38
CA GLN A 108 12.06 12.87 20.11
C GLN A 108 11.10 14.02 19.78
N GLU A 109 11.64 15.19 19.43
CA GLU A 109 10.86 16.35 19.00
C GLU A 109 9.99 16.03 17.78
N PHE A 110 10.52 15.30 16.77
CA PHE A 110 9.71 14.88 15.62
C PHE A 110 8.55 13.98 16.03
N VAL A 111 8.77 13.02 16.94
CA VAL A 111 7.72 12.14 17.46
C VAL A 111 6.65 12.95 18.18
N GLN A 112 7.05 13.90 19.04
CA GLN A 112 6.13 14.76 19.79
C GLN A 112 5.29 15.64 18.85
N LEU A 113 5.91 16.28 17.85
CA LEU A 113 5.20 17.09 16.86
C LEU A 113 4.20 16.25 16.07
N MET A 114 4.61 15.08 15.57
CA MET A 114 3.72 14.16 14.86
C MET A 114 2.60 13.63 15.75
N LYS A 115 2.88 13.36 17.03
CA LYS A 115 1.86 12.96 17.99
C LYS A 115 0.83 14.07 18.17
N CYS A 116 1.26 15.32 18.31
CA CYS A 116 0.34 16.47 18.36
C CYS A 116 -0.49 16.60 17.07
N VAL A 117 0.10 16.34 15.89
CA VAL A 117 -0.65 16.32 14.63
C VAL A 117 -1.77 15.26 14.69
N PHE A 118 -1.42 14.03 15.06
CA PHE A 118 -2.37 12.93 15.13
C PHE A 118 -3.41 13.09 16.25
N ASP A 119 -3.03 13.66 17.39
CA ASP A 119 -3.95 13.98 18.50
C ASP A 119 -5.03 14.97 18.02
N ASN A 120 -4.67 15.97 17.22
CA ASN A 120 -5.64 16.93 16.66
C ASN A 120 -6.51 16.31 15.56
N ILE A 121 -5.95 15.45 14.69
CA ILE A 121 -6.75 14.68 13.73
C ILE A 121 -7.80 13.82 14.47
N ARG A 122 -7.40 13.15 15.54
CA ARG A 122 -8.30 12.36 16.38
C ARG A 122 -9.37 13.22 17.04
N LYS A 123 -9.04 14.41 17.56
CA LYS A 123 -10.03 15.35 18.15
C LYS A 123 -11.12 15.75 17.14
N HIS A 124 -10.76 15.83 15.87
CA HIS A 124 -11.69 16.05 14.75
C HIS A 124 -12.48 14.81 14.34
N GLN A 125 -12.34 13.69 15.07
CA GLN A 125 -12.95 12.39 14.76
C GLN A 125 -12.61 11.88 13.34
N ASN A 126 -11.45 12.29 12.85
CA ASN A 126 -10.98 11.88 11.54
C ASN A 126 -10.23 10.56 11.63
N SER A 127 -10.51 9.67 10.69
CA SER A 127 -9.55 8.64 10.31
C SER A 127 -8.54 9.23 9.32
N VAL A 128 -7.31 8.70 9.32
CA VAL A 128 -6.23 9.18 8.46
C VAL A 128 -5.69 8.08 7.56
N HIS A 129 -5.42 8.44 6.31
CA HIS A 129 -4.56 7.67 5.42
C HIS A 129 -3.13 8.18 5.60
N ILE A 130 -2.20 7.29 5.94
CA ILE A 130 -0.78 7.62 6.07
C ILE A 130 -0.05 7.03 4.87
N ARG A 131 0.61 7.88 4.10
CA ARG A 131 1.54 7.45 3.05
C ARG A 131 2.94 7.92 3.40
N ILE A 132 3.91 7.03 3.28
CA ILE A 132 5.31 7.42 3.27
C ILE A 132 5.89 6.94 1.96
N GLY A 133 6.54 7.84 1.23
CA GLY A 133 6.94 7.53 -0.13
C GLY A 133 7.97 8.46 -0.72
N TYR A 134 8.31 8.15 -1.97
CA TYR A 134 9.36 8.78 -2.75
C TYR A 134 8.84 9.75 -3.82
N ASN A 135 7.54 10.03 -3.82
CA ASN A 135 6.78 10.39 -5.02
C ASN A 135 7.45 11.50 -5.86
N HIS A 136 7.34 11.37 -7.18
CA HIS A 136 7.95 12.29 -8.16
C HIS A 136 7.05 13.48 -8.51
N GLU A 137 5.79 13.43 -8.07
CA GLU A 137 4.77 14.44 -8.35
C GLU A 137 4.91 15.67 -7.45
N ARG A 138 5.55 16.71 -7.98
CA ARG A 138 5.54 18.07 -7.44
C ARG A 138 4.14 18.71 -7.61
N PRO A 139 3.78 19.74 -6.81
CA PRO A 139 4.56 20.33 -5.72
C PRO A 139 4.18 19.82 -4.33
N PHE A 140 5.14 19.82 -3.42
CA PHE A 140 4.95 19.49 -2.01
C PHE A 140 5.05 20.74 -1.14
N PHE A 141 4.35 20.76 0.00
CA PHE A 141 4.42 21.92 0.89
C PHE A 141 5.84 22.07 1.45
N CYS A 142 6.37 23.30 1.40
CA CYS A 142 7.77 23.63 1.71
C CYS A 142 8.85 22.94 0.85
N TRP A 143 8.51 22.38 -0.32
CA TRP A 143 9.52 21.77 -1.21
C TRP A 143 10.57 22.77 -1.72
N SER A 144 10.19 24.03 -1.93
CA SER A 144 11.10 25.10 -2.33
C SER A 144 12.18 25.39 -1.28
N GLN A 145 11.96 25.05 -0.01
CA GLN A 145 13.00 25.14 1.04
C GLN A 145 13.94 23.93 1.02
N VAL A 146 13.58 22.89 0.27
CA VAL A 146 14.30 21.64 0.16
C VAL A 146 15.11 21.59 -1.13
N THR A 147 14.82 22.40 -2.16
CA THR A 147 15.57 22.38 -3.42
C THR A 147 15.78 23.77 -3.99
N ASP A 148 17.02 24.13 -4.33
CA ASP A 148 17.38 25.45 -4.87
C ASP A 148 17.57 25.46 -6.40
N ASN A 149 16.77 24.70 -7.15
CA ASN A 149 16.90 24.47 -8.61
C ASN A 149 18.24 23.85 -9.09
N ARG A 150 19.21 23.65 -8.20
CA ARG A 150 20.47 22.95 -8.46
C ARG A 150 20.24 21.47 -8.79
N PRO A 151 21.10 20.86 -9.63
CA PRO A 151 21.11 19.41 -9.84
C PRO A 151 21.20 18.66 -8.50
N THR A 152 20.18 17.86 -8.20
CA THR A 152 19.97 17.27 -6.87
C THR A 152 19.75 15.77 -6.99
N LEU A 153 20.63 14.99 -6.35
CA LEU A 153 20.39 13.59 -6.00
C LEU A 153 19.48 13.51 -4.77
N PHE A 154 18.87 12.36 -4.47
CA PHE A 154 18.03 12.24 -3.28
C PHE A 154 18.47 11.07 -2.40
N LYS A 155 18.74 11.36 -1.12
CA LYS A 155 19.00 10.33 -0.10
C LYS A 155 17.69 9.89 0.54
N PRO A 156 17.41 8.58 0.61
CA PRO A 156 16.24 8.08 1.30
C PRO A 156 16.37 8.20 2.83
N SER A 157 15.29 8.60 3.50
CA SER A 157 15.14 8.62 4.97
C SER A 157 13.97 7.80 5.48
N TYR A 158 13.51 6.91 4.60
CA TYR A 158 12.26 6.18 4.66
C TYR A 158 12.05 5.39 5.95
N ASN A 159 13.01 4.56 6.34
CA ASN A 159 12.87 3.68 7.51
C ASN A 159 12.68 4.47 8.82
N LYS A 160 13.47 5.54 9.01
CA LYS A 160 13.42 6.39 10.19
C LYS A 160 12.13 7.19 10.26
N ALA A 161 11.74 7.80 9.13
CA ALA A 161 10.51 8.56 9.03
C ALA A 161 9.28 7.67 9.28
N LEU A 162 9.27 6.45 8.72
CA LEU A 162 8.19 5.49 8.90
C LEU A 162 8.04 5.05 10.34
N GLY A 163 9.08 4.46 10.93
CA GLY A 163 9.00 3.98 12.31
C GLY A 163 8.53 5.08 13.28
N ARG A 164 9.13 6.27 13.19
CA ARG A 164 8.80 7.41 14.06
C ARG A 164 7.38 7.95 13.83
N THR A 165 6.91 8.00 12.58
CA THR A 165 5.55 8.44 12.26
C THR A 165 4.50 7.46 12.77
N LEU A 166 4.74 6.15 12.60
CA LEU A 166 3.81 5.13 13.09
C LEU A 166 3.76 5.10 14.62
N VAL A 167 4.91 5.19 15.29
CA VAL A 167 4.97 5.31 16.76
C VAL A 167 4.15 6.51 17.24
N ALA A 168 4.27 7.67 16.59
CA ALA A 168 3.49 8.85 16.92
C ALA A 168 1.98 8.65 16.72
N ALA A 169 1.57 7.99 15.63
CA ALA A 169 0.15 7.68 15.36
C ALA A 169 -0.44 6.73 16.40
N VAL A 170 0.34 5.71 16.79
CA VAL A 170 -0.01 4.74 17.83
C VAL A 170 -0.14 5.42 19.20
N GLN A 171 0.84 6.24 19.60
CA GLN A 171 0.82 7.01 20.86
C GLN A 171 -0.32 8.03 20.93
N ALA A 172 -0.74 8.57 19.80
CA ALA A 172 -1.89 9.46 19.70
C ALA A 172 -3.23 8.71 19.66
N ASN A 173 -3.25 7.37 19.71
CA ASN A 173 -4.44 6.53 19.48
C ASN A 173 -5.28 7.02 18.29
N CYS A 174 -4.59 7.42 17.21
CA CYS A 174 -5.25 7.97 16.03
C CYS A 174 -5.77 6.84 15.15
N GLN A 175 -6.98 6.99 14.61
CA GLN A 175 -7.57 6.01 13.72
C GLN A 175 -6.88 6.07 12.35
N VAL A 176 -6.01 5.10 12.07
CA VAL A 176 -5.38 4.94 10.76
C VAL A 176 -6.26 4.02 9.91
N ARG A 177 -6.96 4.56 8.92
CA ARG A 177 -7.81 3.74 8.01
C ARG A 177 -7.00 3.03 6.94
N SER A 178 -5.88 3.62 6.54
CA SER A 178 -4.99 3.00 5.57
C SER A 178 -3.56 3.47 5.72
N LEU A 179 -2.64 2.54 5.45
CA LEU A 179 -1.20 2.76 5.50
C LEU A 179 -0.60 2.33 4.17
N GLU A 180 0.00 3.27 3.45
CA GLU A 180 0.70 3.02 2.20
C GLU A 180 2.20 3.22 2.38
N LEU A 181 2.98 2.19 2.07
CA LEU A 181 4.41 2.16 2.32
C LEU A 181 5.18 1.59 1.13
N SER A 182 6.41 2.04 0.91
CA SER A 182 7.33 1.51 -0.10
C SER A 182 8.48 0.74 0.56
N MET A 183 8.56 -0.57 0.34
CA MET A 183 9.64 -1.40 0.88
C MET A 183 10.74 -1.61 -0.15
N HIS A 184 11.94 -1.14 0.18
CA HIS A 184 13.14 -1.27 -0.66
C HIS A 184 14.39 -1.40 0.20
N HIS A 185 15.00 -2.58 0.31
CA HIS A 185 16.33 -2.76 0.93
C HIS A 185 16.50 -2.25 2.39
N TYR A 186 15.47 -1.70 3.03
CA TYR A 186 15.57 -1.22 4.40
C TYR A 186 15.22 -2.34 5.35
N LYS A 187 16.10 -2.52 6.35
CA LYS A 187 15.74 -3.17 7.58
C LYS A 187 14.87 -2.19 8.37
N PHE A 188 13.66 -2.61 8.70
CA PHE A 188 12.79 -1.88 9.59
C PHE A 188 12.68 -2.65 10.90
N ASP A 189 13.53 -2.29 11.86
CA ASP A 189 13.54 -2.97 13.15
C ASP A 189 12.25 -2.71 13.96
N ILE A 190 11.59 -1.56 13.73
CA ILE A 190 10.42 -1.10 14.52
C ILE A 190 9.09 -1.26 13.73
N LEU A 191 9.13 -1.63 12.45
CA LEU A 191 7.92 -1.71 11.64
C LEU A 191 6.99 -2.81 12.14
N HIS A 192 7.55 -3.94 12.60
CA HIS A 192 6.76 -5.06 13.10
C HIS A 192 5.94 -4.66 14.33
N ASP A 193 6.59 -4.17 15.39
CA ASP A 193 5.93 -3.72 16.62
C ASP A 193 4.86 -2.64 16.37
N ALA A 194 5.11 -1.74 15.42
CA ALA A 194 4.16 -0.70 15.05
C ALA A 194 2.97 -1.26 14.25
N LEU A 195 3.20 -2.22 13.36
CA LEU A 195 2.13 -2.89 12.61
C LEU A 195 1.27 -3.75 13.54
N GLU A 196 1.88 -4.48 14.47
CA GLU A 196 1.14 -5.26 15.50
C GLU A 196 0.18 -4.37 16.28
N GLN A 197 0.65 -3.20 16.75
CA GLN A 197 -0.19 -2.25 17.48
C GLN A 197 -1.25 -1.58 16.60
N LEU A 198 -0.98 -1.34 15.31
CA LEU A 198 -1.95 -0.73 14.40
C LEU A 198 -3.01 -1.71 13.91
N LEU A 199 -2.66 -3.00 13.81
CA LEU A 199 -3.53 -4.10 13.40
C LEU A 199 -4.14 -4.84 14.60
N ASP A 200 -4.03 -4.27 15.80
CA ASP A 200 -4.69 -4.79 16.99
C ASP A 200 -6.22 -4.88 16.75
N PRO A 201 -6.88 -6.02 17.03
CA PRO A 201 -8.31 -6.21 16.81
C PRO A 201 -9.21 -5.24 17.58
N SER A 202 -8.72 -4.59 18.64
CA SER A 202 -9.44 -3.55 19.38
C SER A 202 -9.51 -2.22 18.63
N ARG A 203 -8.76 -2.06 17.54
CA ARG A 203 -8.75 -0.86 16.70
C ARG A 203 -9.66 -1.02 15.47
N PRO A 204 -10.11 0.10 14.87
CA PRO A 204 -10.82 0.04 13.60
C PRO A 204 -9.96 -0.60 12.50
N PRO A 205 -10.56 -1.35 11.57
CA PRO A 205 -9.82 -2.04 10.51
C PRO A 205 -8.92 -1.12 9.69
N LEU A 206 -7.68 -1.57 9.49
CA LEU A 206 -6.66 -0.92 8.67
C LEU A 206 -6.53 -1.63 7.32
N ARG A 207 -6.45 -0.85 6.24
CA ARG A 207 -5.95 -1.33 4.94
C ARG A 207 -4.47 -0.99 4.75
N LEU A 208 -3.62 -2.00 4.68
CA LEU A 208 -2.18 -1.89 4.45
C LEU A 208 -1.88 -2.09 2.96
N THR A 209 -1.05 -1.21 2.38
CA THR A 209 -0.56 -1.32 1.00
C THR A 209 0.95 -1.16 0.97
N ILE A 210 1.65 -2.18 0.49
CA ILE A 210 3.10 -2.25 0.44
C ILE A 210 3.53 -2.30 -1.02
N HIS A 211 4.24 -1.27 -1.46
CA HIS A 211 4.87 -1.21 -2.78
C HIS A 211 6.30 -1.74 -2.70
N CYS A 212 6.56 -2.87 -3.33
CA CYS A 212 7.87 -3.47 -3.46
C CYS A 212 8.42 -3.15 -4.85
N ILE A 213 9.15 -2.05 -4.95
CA ILE A 213 9.78 -1.63 -6.20
C ILE A 213 11.16 -2.33 -6.31
N ARG A 214 11.64 -2.59 -7.53
CA ARG A 214 12.92 -3.29 -7.76
C ARG A 214 14.01 -2.33 -8.26
N LYS A 215 15.23 -2.41 -7.72
CA LYS A 215 16.43 -1.73 -8.26
C LYS A 215 17.37 -2.76 -8.87
N ARG A 216 17.32 -3.00 -10.18
CA ARG A 216 18.39 -3.73 -10.90
C ARG A 216 19.39 -2.73 -11.47
N ILE A 217 20.67 -2.89 -11.12
CA ILE A 217 21.79 -2.22 -11.79
C ILE A 217 22.47 -3.26 -12.68
N ARG A 218 22.23 -3.26 -14.00
CA ARG A 218 23.13 -3.88 -15.00
C ARG A 218 23.15 -3.11 -16.32
N LYS A 219 24.34 -3.10 -16.93
CA LYS A 219 24.87 -2.14 -17.92
C LYS A 219 24.35 -2.21 -19.36
N ARG A 220 23.55 -3.20 -19.76
CA ARG A 220 23.14 -3.32 -21.18
C ARG A 220 21.73 -3.91 -21.28
N ILE A 221 20.82 -3.09 -21.83
CA ILE A 221 19.47 -3.43 -22.32
C ILE A 221 18.38 -3.57 -21.25
N ARG A 222 17.27 -2.91 -21.59
CA ARG A 222 16.19 -2.31 -20.80
C ARG A 222 15.19 -3.31 -20.20
N GLU A 223 14.68 -2.92 -19.03
CA GLU A 223 13.43 -3.34 -18.38
C GLU A 223 13.30 -4.79 -17.86
N LEU A 224 13.35 -4.90 -16.53
CA LEU A 224 12.54 -5.88 -15.80
C LEU A 224 11.53 -5.11 -14.95
N THR A 225 10.36 -4.96 -15.55
CA THR A 225 9.01 -4.87 -15.00
C THR A 225 8.77 -6.04 -14.02
N TYR A 226 8.20 -5.92 -12.83
CA TYR A 226 7.14 -5.07 -12.33
C TYR A 226 7.36 -4.80 -10.82
N PRO A 227 7.13 -3.59 -10.31
CA PRO A 227 6.92 -3.42 -8.87
C PRO A 227 5.74 -4.31 -8.45
N TYR A 228 5.90 -5.11 -7.40
CA TYR A 228 4.77 -5.87 -6.87
C TYR A 228 4.15 -5.13 -5.69
N THR A 229 2.85 -5.32 -5.52
CA THR A 229 2.10 -4.69 -4.44
C THR A 229 1.53 -5.78 -3.55
N ILE A 230 1.69 -5.63 -2.24
CA ILE A 230 1.00 -6.45 -1.24
C ILE A 230 -0.06 -5.56 -0.62
N ILE A 231 -1.30 -6.00 -0.64
CA ILE A 231 -2.42 -5.31 0.00
C ILE A 231 -2.99 -6.26 1.05
N TYR A 232 -3.02 -5.82 2.30
CA TYR A 232 -3.73 -6.52 3.36
C TYR A 232 -4.91 -5.67 3.82
N ASP A 233 -6.10 -6.25 3.84
CA ASP A 233 -7.30 -5.60 4.31
C ASP A 233 -7.78 -6.30 5.58
N GLN A 234 -7.68 -5.62 6.72
CA GLN A 234 -8.00 -6.23 8.01
C GLN A 234 -9.50 -6.50 8.16
N ALA A 235 -10.36 -5.76 7.43
CA ALA A 235 -11.80 -5.87 7.57
C ALA A 235 -12.33 -7.23 7.10
N ASP A 236 -11.78 -7.75 6.00
CA ASP A 236 -12.11 -9.06 5.44
C ASP A 236 -11.01 -10.11 5.65
N LYS A 237 -9.91 -9.73 6.32
CA LYS A 237 -8.70 -10.52 6.52
C LYS A 237 -8.16 -11.08 5.21
N SER A 238 -8.22 -10.28 4.15
CA SER A 238 -7.70 -10.65 2.83
C SER A 238 -6.28 -10.15 2.63
N LEU A 239 -5.45 -11.00 2.03
CA LEU A 239 -4.12 -10.65 1.55
C LEU A 239 -4.09 -10.80 0.03
N LYS A 240 -3.82 -9.70 -0.66
CA LYS A 240 -3.70 -9.66 -2.11
C LYS A 240 -2.26 -9.38 -2.53
N LEU A 241 -1.70 -10.28 -3.32
CA LEU A 241 -0.39 -10.17 -3.94
C LEU A 241 -0.59 -9.81 -5.41
N ILE A 242 -0.05 -8.67 -5.85
CA ILE A 242 -0.23 -8.14 -7.20
C ILE A 242 1.12 -8.03 -7.89
N GLY A 243 1.30 -8.65 -9.07
CA GLY A 243 2.55 -8.56 -9.82
C GLY A 243 3.71 -9.36 -9.20
N CYS A 244 3.44 -10.20 -8.21
CA CYS A 244 4.46 -10.81 -7.37
C CYS A 244 5.10 -12.03 -8.04
N ASP A 245 6.43 -12.02 -8.16
CA ASP A 245 7.20 -13.24 -8.40
C ASP A 245 7.45 -13.93 -7.06
N THR A 246 6.65 -14.94 -6.78
CA THR A 246 6.68 -15.66 -5.50
C THR A 246 8.06 -16.29 -5.24
N TYR A 247 8.86 -16.56 -6.29
CA TYR A 247 10.24 -17.04 -6.14
C TYR A 247 11.11 -16.03 -5.41
N GLU A 248 10.89 -14.73 -5.63
CA GLU A 248 11.62 -13.67 -4.96
C GLU A 248 11.26 -13.59 -3.48
N LEU A 249 9.98 -13.77 -3.14
CA LEU A 249 9.53 -13.88 -1.75
C LEU A 249 10.11 -15.13 -1.08
N ALA A 250 10.17 -16.25 -1.79
CA ALA A 250 10.76 -17.49 -1.28
C ALA A 250 12.26 -17.33 -1.00
N LYS A 251 12.98 -16.62 -1.87
CA LYS A 251 14.43 -16.36 -1.76
C LYS A 251 14.79 -15.16 -0.87
N ALA A 252 13.81 -14.41 -0.37
CA ALA A 252 14.09 -13.33 0.57
C ALA A 252 14.80 -13.89 1.81
N LYS A 253 15.82 -13.16 2.30
CA LYS A 253 16.62 -13.58 3.45
C LYS A 253 15.73 -13.83 4.67
N GLU A 254 15.97 -14.93 5.37
CA GLU A 254 15.27 -15.24 6.61
C GLU A 254 15.46 -14.13 7.65
N GLY A 255 14.39 -13.78 8.38
CA GLY A 255 14.37 -12.63 9.29
C GLY A 255 14.46 -11.25 8.62
N SER A 256 14.38 -11.16 7.29
CA SER A 256 14.22 -9.86 6.62
C SER A 256 12.85 -9.25 6.94
N THR A 257 12.75 -7.92 6.91
CA THR A 257 11.47 -7.24 7.22
C THR A 257 10.32 -7.74 6.34
N ILE A 258 10.56 -7.98 5.04
CA ILE A 258 9.50 -8.47 4.16
C ILE A 258 9.01 -9.88 4.54
N LYS A 259 9.91 -10.78 4.94
CA LYS A 259 9.56 -12.12 5.42
C LYS A 259 8.76 -12.04 6.73
N LEU A 260 9.24 -11.28 7.71
CA LEU A 260 8.56 -11.10 8.99
C LEU A 260 7.17 -10.47 8.81
N THR A 261 7.07 -9.41 8.00
CA THR A 261 5.79 -8.76 7.68
C THR A 261 4.85 -9.73 6.98
N LEU A 262 5.30 -10.47 5.97
CA LEU A 262 4.45 -11.44 5.27
C LEU A 262 3.97 -12.56 6.19
N SER A 263 4.87 -13.16 6.98
CA SER A 263 4.50 -14.21 7.94
C SER A 263 3.44 -13.71 8.93
N PHE A 264 3.57 -12.48 9.44
CA PHE A 264 2.60 -11.85 10.33
C PHE A 264 1.24 -11.59 9.67
N LEU A 265 1.22 -11.16 8.41
CA LEU A 265 -0.03 -10.92 7.68
C LEU A 265 -0.71 -12.25 7.31
N LEU A 266 0.07 -13.24 6.85
CA LEU A 266 -0.41 -14.57 6.46
C LEU A 266 -1.05 -15.31 7.64
N SER A 267 -0.49 -15.20 8.86
CA SER A 267 -1.07 -15.87 10.04
C SER A 267 -2.47 -15.39 10.39
N GLN A 268 -2.86 -14.19 9.94
CA GLN A 268 -4.18 -13.60 10.17
C GLN A 268 -5.09 -13.69 8.96
N THR A 269 -4.59 -14.15 7.81
CA THR A 269 -5.28 -14.10 6.52
C THR A 269 -6.27 -15.25 6.39
N THR A 270 -7.52 -14.94 6.06
CA THR A 270 -8.54 -15.94 5.71
C THR A 270 -8.76 -16.06 4.20
N GLY A 271 -8.42 -15.01 3.43
CA GLY A 271 -8.53 -14.99 1.98
C GLY A 271 -7.25 -14.55 1.29
N LEU A 272 -6.67 -15.41 0.45
CA LEU A 272 -5.44 -15.11 -0.29
C LEU A 272 -5.73 -14.91 -1.77
N ILE A 273 -5.35 -13.76 -2.31
CA ILE A 273 -5.59 -13.38 -3.71
C ILE A 273 -4.24 -13.20 -4.41
N PHE A 274 -4.03 -13.92 -5.50
CA PHE A 274 -2.92 -13.72 -6.41
C PHE A 274 -3.43 -13.06 -7.68
N GLU A 275 -2.97 -11.85 -7.97
CA GLU A 275 -3.28 -11.12 -9.20
C GLU A 275 -2.02 -10.86 -9.99
N ASN A 276 -1.99 -11.20 -11.28
CA ASN A 276 -0.81 -10.96 -12.13
C ASN A 276 0.49 -11.49 -11.50
N CYS A 277 0.39 -12.60 -10.78
CA CYS A 277 1.52 -13.22 -10.11
C CYS A 277 2.14 -14.30 -10.98
N HIS A 278 3.37 -14.67 -10.62
CA HIS A 278 4.08 -15.80 -11.19
C HIS A 278 4.40 -16.80 -10.06
N LEU A 279 3.80 -17.99 -10.14
CA LEU A 279 4.02 -19.15 -9.27
C LEU A 279 4.74 -20.19 -10.11
N CYS A 280 5.99 -20.43 -9.74
CA CYS A 280 6.92 -21.14 -10.59
C CYS A 280 7.31 -22.51 -10.04
N SER A 281 6.92 -22.87 -8.81
CA SER A 281 7.13 -24.18 -8.20
C SER A 281 6.33 -24.36 -6.91
N ILE A 282 6.11 -25.62 -6.51
CA ILE A 282 5.58 -25.99 -5.19
C ILE A 282 6.45 -25.43 -4.05
N SER A 283 7.78 -25.53 -4.16
CA SER A 283 8.72 -25.01 -3.15
C SER A 283 8.56 -23.51 -2.92
N THR A 284 8.18 -22.79 -3.96
CA THR A 284 7.93 -21.35 -3.91
C THR A 284 6.61 -21.04 -3.22
N PHE A 285 5.57 -21.84 -3.49
CA PHE A 285 4.29 -21.74 -2.80
C PHE A 285 4.40 -22.12 -1.31
N LEU A 286 5.11 -23.22 -1.00
CA LEU A 286 5.37 -23.66 0.37
C LEU A 286 6.18 -22.64 1.20
N ALA A 287 6.99 -21.81 0.55
CA ALA A 287 7.66 -20.70 1.24
C ALA A 287 6.70 -19.59 1.73
N LEU A 288 5.45 -19.60 1.27
CA LEU A 288 4.32 -18.86 1.85
C LEU A 288 3.49 -19.74 2.80
N GLY A 289 3.59 -21.07 2.65
CA GLY A 289 2.65 -22.08 3.14
C GLY A 289 2.78 -22.50 4.61
N GLU A 290 3.96 -22.45 5.23
CA GLU A 290 4.09 -22.90 6.64
C GLU A 290 3.21 -22.08 7.59
N THR A 291 2.92 -20.82 7.26
CA THR A 291 2.06 -19.91 8.04
C THR A 291 0.59 -19.91 7.61
N LEU A 292 0.24 -20.59 6.52
CA LEU A 292 -1.10 -20.56 5.91
C LEU A 292 -2.04 -21.68 6.41
N LYS A 293 -1.53 -22.67 7.13
CA LYS A 293 -2.23 -23.95 7.36
C LYS A 293 -3.50 -23.85 8.22
N GLU A 294 -3.61 -22.87 9.10
CA GLU A 294 -4.64 -22.89 10.15
C GLU A 294 -5.81 -21.93 9.90
N THR A 295 -5.62 -20.85 9.14
CA THR A 295 -6.60 -19.75 9.04
C THR A 295 -7.16 -19.53 7.63
N LEU A 296 -6.52 -20.10 6.61
CA LEU A 296 -6.87 -19.84 5.22
C LEU A 296 -8.13 -20.60 4.80
N THR A 297 -9.16 -19.87 4.37
CA THR A 297 -10.46 -20.43 3.95
C THR A 297 -10.74 -20.24 2.47
N SER A 298 -10.08 -19.29 1.81
CA SER A 298 -10.25 -19.07 0.38
C SER A 298 -8.95 -18.70 -0.31
N VAL A 299 -8.71 -19.27 -1.48
CA VAL A 299 -7.62 -18.89 -2.39
C VAL A 299 -8.20 -18.51 -3.73
N HIS A 300 -7.77 -17.36 -4.24
CA HIS A 300 -8.19 -16.84 -5.52
C HIS A 300 -6.97 -16.48 -6.37
N ILE A 301 -6.90 -17.01 -7.58
CA ILE A 301 -5.85 -16.76 -8.57
C ILE A 301 -6.49 -16.11 -9.78
N GLN A 302 -6.09 -14.88 -10.11
CA GLN A 302 -6.65 -14.13 -11.23
C GLN A 302 -5.56 -13.49 -12.09
N GLN A 303 -5.86 -13.28 -13.37
CA GLN A 303 -4.93 -12.62 -14.30
C GLN A 303 -3.55 -13.25 -14.24
N PHE A 304 -3.47 -14.57 -14.27
CA PHE A 304 -2.27 -15.28 -13.84
C PHE A 304 -1.41 -15.75 -15.02
N LEU A 305 -0.08 -15.71 -14.88
CA LEU A 305 0.88 -16.33 -15.82
C LEU A 305 1.41 -17.65 -15.25
N PRO A 306 0.98 -18.82 -15.77
CA PRO A 306 1.55 -20.11 -15.46
C PRO A 306 3.06 -20.13 -15.68
N CYS A 307 3.74 -20.95 -14.89
CA CYS A 307 5.17 -21.24 -14.95
C CYS A 307 5.75 -21.16 -16.38
N ARG A 308 6.84 -20.39 -16.55
CA ARG A 308 7.56 -20.24 -17.84
C ARG A 308 8.32 -21.50 -18.31
N SER A 309 8.24 -22.59 -17.55
CA SER A 309 8.92 -23.85 -17.89
C SER A 309 8.20 -24.59 -19.03
N ALA A 310 8.86 -25.61 -19.58
CA ALA A 310 8.24 -26.53 -20.54
C ALA A 310 6.97 -27.15 -19.97
N LEU A 311 6.01 -27.51 -20.84
CA LEU A 311 4.65 -27.93 -20.46
C LEU A 311 4.63 -28.99 -19.34
N ARG A 312 5.43 -30.05 -19.48
CA ARG A 312 5.53 -31.12 -18.47
C ARG A 312 5.96 -30.60 -17.10
N VAL A 313 7.00 -29.77 -17.06
CA VAL A 313 7.52 -29.17 -15.81
C VAL A 313 6.50 -28.21 -15.21
N ALA A 314 5.83 -27.40 -16.05
CA ALA A 314 4.78 -26.51 -15.60
C ALA A 314 3.62 -27.30 -14.95
N ARG A 315 3.25 -28.46 -15.50
CA ARG A 315 2.23 -29.35 -14.92
C ARG A 315 2.63 -29.97 -13.61
N GLU A 316 3.86 -30.48 -13.51
CA GLU A 316 4.40 -31.00 -12.25
C GLU A 316 4.36 -29.92 -11.16
N HIS A 317 4.71 -28.68 -11.50
CA HIS A 317 4.62 -27.56 -10.57
C HIS A 317 3.18 -27.26 -10.12
N TRP A 318 2.23 -27.17 -11.07
CA TRP A 318 0.84 -26.85 -10.74
C TRP A 318 0.12 -27.98 -10.01
N SER A 319 0.34 -29.23 -10.43
CA SER A 319 -0.13 -30.40 -9.68
C SER A 319 0.39 -30.36 -8.24
N GLY A 320 1.66 -30.01 -8.04
CA GLY A 320 2.25 -29.80 -6.72
C GLY A 320 1.57 -28.69 -5.92
N VAL A 321 1.34 -27.52 -6.52
CA VAL A 321 0.66 -26.39 -5.86
C VAL A 321 -0.77 -26.74 -5.46
N ILE A 322 -1.55 -27.33 -6.38
CA ILE A 322 -2.94 -27.74 -6.12
C ILE A 322 -2.99 -28.83 -5.03
N ARG A 323 -2.04 -29.77 -5.06
CA ARG A 323 -1.92 -30.79 -4.01
C ARG A 323 -1.61 -30.15 -2.65
N SER A 324 -0.69 -29.20 -2.56
CA SER A 324 -0.43 -28.49 -1.31
C SER A 324 -1.64 -27.70 -0.81
N LEU A 325 -2.46 -27.14 -1.71
CA LEU A 325 -3.72 -26.49 -1.33
C LEU A 325 -4.74 -27.49 -0.77
N SER A 326 -4.75 -28.72 -1.27
CA SER A 326 -5.63 -29.79 -0.77
C SER A 326 -5.29 -30.29 0.64
N GLU A 327 -4.08 -29.97 1.12
CA GLU A 327 -3.61 -30.30 2.48
C GLU A 327 -3.95 -29.21 3.51
N LEU A 328 -4.69 -28.17 3.10
CA LEU A 328 -5.15 -27.10 3.99
C LEU A 328 -6.53 -27.46 4.56
N ASP A 329 -6.56 -27.96 5.79
CA ASP A 329 -7.77 -28.47 6.46
C ASP A 329 -8.92 -27.44 6.58
N GLY A 330 -8.65 -26.15 6.40
CA GLY A 330 -9.63 -25.06 6.46
C GLY A 330 -10.12 -24.50 5.12
N LEU A 331 -9.57 -24.97 3.99
CA LEU A 331 -9.85 -24.37 2.68
C LEU A 331 -11.26 -24.73 2.19
N LYS A 332 -12.13 -23.73 2.03
CA LYS A 332 -13.54 -23.88 1.61
C LYS A 332 -13.79 -23.42 0.18
N ARG A 333 -12.83 -22.70 -0.42
CA ARG A 333 -13.00 -22.10 -1.73
C ARG A 333 -11.67 -21.94 -2.45
N PHE A 334 -11.60 -22.41 -3.67
CA PHE A 334 -10.49 -22.20 -4.59
C PHE A 334 -11.02 -21.70 -5.93
N VAL A 335 -10.46 -20.60 -6.43
CA VAL A 335 -10.88 -20.00 -7.70
C VAL A 335 -9.64 -19.72 -8.55
N ILE A 336 -9.72 -20.07 -9.83
CA ILE A 336 -8.83 -19.58 -10.89
C ILE A 336 -9.70 -18.84 -11.91
N GLU A 337 -9.36 -17.62 -12.27
CA GLU A 337 -10.04 -16.87 -13.32
C GLU A 337 -9.08 -16.04 -14.19
N ASP A 338 -9.54 -15.69 -15.39
CA ASP A 338 -8.87 -14.73 -16.28
C ASP A 338 -7.38 -15.04 -16.57
N LEU A 339 -7.00 -16.29 -16.88
CA LEU A 339 -5.63 -16.59 -17.31
C LEU A 339 -5.23 -15.74 -18.54
N TYR A 340 -4.03 -15.12 -18.58
CA TYR A 340 -3.72 -14.14 -19.67
C TYR A 340 -3.81 -14.73 -21.08
N LEU A 341 -3.52 -16.02 -21.25
CA LEU A 341 -3.66 -16.70 -22.53
C LEU A 341 -4.66 -17.85 -22.37
N PRO A 342 -5.68 -17.94 -23.25
CA PRO A 342 -6.60 -19.07 -23.27
C PRO A 342 -5.90 -20.43 -23.32
N ALA A 343 -4.74 -20.48 -23.99
CA ALA A 343 -3.91 -21.68 -24.10
C ALA A 343 -3.46 -22.28 -22.77
N TRP A 344 -3.48 -21.49 -21.70
CA TRP A 344 -3.08 -21.93 -20.37
C TRP A 344 -4.14 -22.71 -19.63
N TRP A 345 -5.41 -22.62 -20.01
CA TRP A 345 -6.45 -23.50 -19.47
C TRP A 345 -6.17 -24.97 -19.82
N HIS A 346 -5.59 -25.24 -20.99
CA HIS A 346 -5.15 -26.56 -21.40
C HIS A 346 -4.01 -27.13 -20.52
N LEU A 347 -3.22 -26.27 -19.86
CA LEU A 347 -2.25 -26.74 -18.85
C LEU A 347 -2.96 -27.48 -17.71
N LEU A 348 -4.17 -27.04 -17.39
CA LEU A 348 -4.99 -27.52 -16.30
C LEU A 348 -6.07 -28.52 -16.75
N HIS A 349 -6.01 -28.99 -18.00
CA HIS A 349 -7.07 -29.81 -18.64
C HIS A 349 -8.45 -29.15 -18.66
N LEU A 350 -8.48 -27.81 -18.72
CA LEU A 350 -9.71 -27.02 -18.83
C LEU A 350 -9.89 -26.50 -20.26
N PRO A 351 -11.14 -26.35 -20.75
CA PRO A 351 -11.41 -25.81 -22.08
C PRO A 351 -10.81 -24.43 -22.31
N PHE A 352 -10.38 -24.11 -23.53
CA PHE A 352 -9.87 -22.77 -23.88
C PHE A 352 -10.90 -21.65 -23.68
N SER A 353 -12.19 -21.98 -23.69
CA SER A 353 -13.30 -21.05 -23.44
C SER A 353 -13.56 -20.81 -21.95
N THR A 354 -12.80 -21.44 -21.05
CA THR A 354 -12.94 -21.22 -19.62
C THR A 354 -12.55 -19.78 -19.29
N ASP A 355 -13.43 -19.06 -18.62
CA ASP A 355 -13.17 -17.76 -18.02
C ASP A 355 -12.86 -17.91 -16.52
N LYS A 356 -13.53 -18.86 -15.87
CA LYS A 356 -13.42 -19.13 -14.44
C LYS A 356 -13.57 -20.62 -14.14
N HIS A 357 -12.73 -21.11 -13.22
CA HIS A 357 -12.85 -22.43 -12.61
C HIS A 357 -12.90 -22.28 -11.08
N GLU A 358 -13.95 -22.82 -10.46
CA GLU A 358 -14.21 -22.69 -9.03
C GLU A 358 -14.45 -24.06 -8.40
N ILE A 359 -13.74 -24.34 -7.31
CA ILE A 359 -13.91 -25.50 -6.43
C ILE A 359 -14.35 -24.95 -5.08
N SER A 360 -15.54 -25.35 -4.61
CA SER A 360 -16.13 -24.87 -3.35
C SER A 360 -17.03 -25.94 -2.73
N GLY A 361 -17.24 -25.87 -1.42
CA GLY A 361 -18.11 -26.81 -0.69
C GLY A 361 -17.39 -27.53 0.46
N GLU A 362 -17.96 -28.63 0.92
CA GLU A 362 -17.41 -29.43 2.03
C GLU A 362 -16.23 -30.32 1.59
N ASP A 363 -16.23 -30.78 0.33
CA ASP A 363 -15.22 -31.71 -0.21
C ASP A 363 -14.09 -31.03 -1.00
N VAL A 364 -13.77 -29.77 -0.68
CA VAL A 364 -12.77 -28.98 -1.44
C VAL A 364 -11.41 -29.65 -1.47
N ALA A 365 -10.99 -30.25 -0.36
CA ALA A 365 -9.73 -30.98 -0.28
C ALA A 365 -9.68 -32.14 -1.29
N ASP A 366 -10.73 -32.96 -1.36
CA ASP A 366 -10.76 -34.13 -2.24
C ASP A 366 -10.94 -33.73 -3.71
N GLN A 367 -11.74 -32.70 -3.99
CA GLN A 367 -11.84 -32.10 -5.33
C GLN A 367 -10.49 -31.55 -5.79
N LEU A 368 -9.72 -30.88 -4.92
CA LEU A 368 -8.37 -30.41 -5.24
C LEU A 368 -7.38 -31.55 -5.43
N LYS A 369 -7.46 -32.65 -4.64
CA LYS A 369 -6.62 -33.84 -4.85
C LYS A 369 -6.89 -34.47 -6.22
N ALA A 370 -8.16 -34.63 -6.59
CA ALA A 370 -8.56 -35.15 -7.89
C ALA A 370 -8.08 -34.22 -9.03
N PHE A 371 -8.24 -32.90 -8.85
CA PHE A 371 -7.77 -31.91 -9.82
C PHE A 371 -6.24 -31.93 -9.96
N ALA A 372 -5.50 -32.01 -8.86
CA ALA A 372 -4.05 -32.13 -8.88
C ALA A 372 -3.57 -33.39 -9.61
N ALA A 373 -4.28 -34.52 -9.43
CA ALA A 373 -4.01 -35.77 -10.14
C ALA A 373 -4.25 -35.62 -11.65
N LEU A 374 -5.36 -34.98 -12.05
CA LEU A 374 -5.67 -34.70 -13.46
C LEU A 374 -4.58 -33.84 -14.12
N VAL A 375 -4.17 -32.74 -13.46
CA VAL A 375 -3.12 -31.82 -13.96
C VAL A 375 -1.77 -32.52 -14.14
N ALA A 376 -1.49 -33.58 -13.38
CA ALA A 376 -0.23 -34.32 -13.48
C ALA A 376 -0.11 -35.18 -14.76
N VAL A 377 -1.22 -35.58 -15.39
CA VAL A 377 -1.23 -36.53 -16.52
C VAL A 377 -1.06 -35.79 -17.85
N ASP A 378 -0.26 -36.30 -18.79
CA ASP A 378 -0.13 -35.73 -20.15
C ASP A 378 -1.40 -36.03 -20.98
N PRO A 379 -2.03 -35.07 -21.69
CA PRO A 379 -3.19 -35.34 -22.54
C PRO A 379 -2.90 -36.34 -23.66
N THR A 380 -1.63 -36.53 -24.03
CA THR A 380 -1.24 -37.57 -24.98
C THR A 380 -1.36 -38.98 -24.41
N ASP A 381 -1.42 -39.14 -23.09
CA ASP A 381 -1.56 -40.46 -22.44
C ASP A 381 -3.01 -40.99 -22.46
N TYR A 382 -3.98 -40.19 -22.91
CA TYR A 382 -5.40 -40.56 -23.04
C TYR A 382 -5.79 -41.04 -24.45
N GLN A 383 -4.84 -41.20 -25.38
CA GLN A 383 -5.06 -41.73 -26.74
C GLN A 383 -4.58 -43.18 -26.91
N GLY A 384 -4.58 -43.98 -25.83
CA GLY A 384 -4.24 -45.41 -25.84
C GLY A 384 -5.45 -46.31 -25.70
#